data_AF-A0A7C4Z355-F1
#
_entry.id   AF-A0A7C4Z355-F1
#
_cell.length_a   1.000
_cell.length_b   1.000
_cell.length_c   1.000
_cell.angle_alpha   90.00
_cell.angle_beta   90.00
_cell.angle_gamma   90.00
#
_symmetry.space_group_name_H-M   'P 1'
#
loop_
_entity.id
_entity.type
_entity.pdbx_description
1 polymer ?
#
loop_
_entity_poly.entity_id
_entity_poly.type
_entity_poly.pdbx_seq_one_letter_code
_entity_poly.pdbx_strand_id
1 'polypeptide(L)'
;PFQGGTGIDAKLPDAQAGYERALQVLTNMLSGTNFIHLAYGMMEQMLLASYEQCLIDEEIIGACFRIARGFEVNDFTLSVDLLRKEGGPLGKHFLTKRETREFYRQDRWIPTLTNRDPWDKWEAAGAKSMRQYANELARKILAQAEQEPLPVTPEQAAEIEAICQEGVRKAKEIIRQREESRK
;
A
#
# COMPACT_ATOMS: atom_id res chain seq x y z
N PRO A 1 8.99 -16.05 14.20
CA PRO A 1 8.50 -14.99 13.28
C PRO A 1 9.68 -14.46 12.49
N PHE A 2 9.53 -14.29 11.17
CA PHE A 2 10.57 -13.77 10.28
C PHE A 2 10.24 -12.33 9.87
N GLN A 3 11.22 -11.44 10.04
CA GLN A 3 11.19 -10.08 9.53
C GLN A 3 11.93 -10.04 8.20
N GLY A 4 11.21 -9.68 7.15
CA GLY A 4 11.78 -9.32 5.85
C GLY A 4 11.83 -7.81 5.69
N GLY A 5 12.31 -7.37 4.54
CA GLY A 5 12.38 -5.96 4.22
C GLY A 5 12.25 -5.72 2.73
N THR A 6 12.04 -4.46 2.40
CA THR A 6 12.14 -3.94 1.04
C THR A 6 13.13 -2.79 0.99
N GLY A 7 13.81 -2.63 -0.13
CA GLY A 7 14.72 -1.54 -0.41
C GLY A 7 14.82 -1.33 -1.91
N ILE A 8 14.25 -0.23 -2.39
CA ILE A 8 14.30 0.13 -3.81
C ILE A 8 15.36 1.22 -4.04
N ASP A 9 16.03 1.16 -5.18
CA ASP A 9 17.12 2.05 -5.57
C ASP A 9 16.63 3.24 -6.39
N ALA A 10 15.39 3.18 -6.88
CA ALA A 10 14.79 4.23 -7.69
C ALA A 10 14.82 5.58 -6.97
N LYS A 11 15.13 6.64 -7.74
CA LYS A 11 15.16 8.04 -7.25
C LYS A 11 13.81 8.72 -7.42
N LEU A 12 12.94 8.15 -8.26
CA LEU A 12 11.63 8.68 -8.60
C LEU A 12 10.58 7.56 -8.55
N PRO A 13 9.33 7.88 -8.19
CA PRO A 13 8.19 6.95 -8.32
C PRO A 13 7.86 6.70 -9.80
N ASP A 14 8.59 5.80 -10.42
CA ASP A 14 8.50 5.46 -11.83
C ASP A 14 8.41 3.95 -12.05
N ALA A 15 8.66 3.50 -13.28
CA ALA A 15 8.65 2.09 -13.62
C ALA A 15 9.69 1.27 -12.81
N GLN A 16 10.87 1.85 -12.52
CA GLN A 16 11.89 1.19 -11.70
C GLN A 16 11.37 0.94 -10.30
N ALA A 17 10.85 1.99 -9.66
CA ALA A 17 10.29 1.88 -8.33
C ALA A 17 9.17 0.84 -8.26
N GLY A 18 8.30 0.82 -9.28
CA GLY A 18 7.20 -0.12 -9.41
C GLY A 18 7.64 -1.59 -9.45
N TYR A 19 8.55 -1.96 -10.37
CA TYR A 19 8.93 -3.38 -10.49
C TYR A 19 9.84 -3.83 -9.33
N GLU A 20 10.74 -2.98 -8.83
CA GLU A 20 11.61 -3.33 -7.70
C GLU A 20 10.76 -3.62 -6.46
N ARG A 21 9.77 -2.76 -6.18
CA ARG A 21 8.83 -2.97 -5.07
C ARG A 21 8.03 -4.25 -5.26
N ALA A 22 7.41 -4.43 -6.43
CA ALA A 22 6.52 -5.55 -6.69
C ALA A 22 7.23 -6.90 -6.52
N LEU A 23 8.44 -7.04 -7.06
CA LEU A 23 9.22 -8.27 -6.93
C LEU A 23 9.57 -8.55 -5.47
N GLN A 24 10.08 -7.55 -4.74
CA GLN A 24 10.50 -7.75 -3.35
C GLN A 24 9.31 -8.06 -2.43
N VAL A 25 8.21 -7.32 -2.54
CA VAL A 25 6.99 -7.58 -1.74
C VAL A 25 6.43 -8.95 -2.04
N LEU A 26 6.29 -9.30 -3.32
CA LEU A 26 5.74 -10.60 -3.72
C LEU A 26 6.61 -11.75 -3.20
N THR A 27 7.93 -11.65 -3.33
CA THR A 27 8.85 -12.66 -2.78
C THR A 27 8.71 -12.76 -1.26
N ASN A 28 8.69 -11.65 -0.53
CA ASN A 28 8.49 -11.66 0.92
C ASN A 28 7.19 -12.38 1.30
N MET A 29 6.08 -12.09 0.61
CA MET A 29 4.79 -12.71 0.88
C MET A 29 4.79 -14.21 0.57
N LEU A 30 5.33 -14.62 -0.59
CA LEU A 30 5.40 -16.02 -1.00
C LEU A 30 6.33 -16.85 -0.10
N SER A 31 7.33 -16.21 0.52
CA SER A 31 8.21 -16.84 1.52
C SER A 31 7.62 -16.92 2.93
N GLY A 32 6.39 -16.45 3.15
CA GLY A 32 5.73 -16.52 4.46
C GLY A 32 6.28 -15.52 5.49
N THR A 33 6.82 -14.39 5.03
CA THR A 33 7.34 -13.32 5.91
C THR A 33 6.24 -12.77 6.81
N ASN A 34 6.51 -12.65 8.12
CA ASN A 34 5.50 -12.20 9.09
C ASN A 34 5.42 -10.67 9.21
N PHE A 35 6.53 -9.98 8.96
CA PHE A 35 6.61 -8.52 9.01
C PHE A 35 7.55 -8.01 7.92
N ILE A 36 7.06 -7.14 7.05
CA ILE A 36 7.84 -6.54 5.96
C ILE A 36 8.18 -5.11 6.35
N HIS A 37 9.42 -4.88 6.73
CA HIS A 37 9.91 -3.56 7.12
C HIS A 37 10.11 -2.66 5.88
N LEU A 38 9.84 -1.35 6.02
CA LEU A 38 9.99 -0.32 4.98
C LEU A 38 9.16 -0.57 3.70
N ALA A 39 8.06 -1.31 3.85
CA ALA A 39 7.18 -1.70 2.75
C ALA A 39 6.46 -0.53 2.05
N TYR A 40 6.49 0.68 2.59
CA TYR A 40 5.83 1.86 2.03
C TYR A 40 6.77 3.06 1.96
N GLY A 41 6.75 3.78 0.83
CA GLY A 41 7.31 5.12 0.63
C GLY A 41 8.83 5.24 0.62
N MET A 42 9.56 4.26 1.15
CA MET A 42 11.03 4.24 1.19
C MET A 42 11.60 4.11 -0.23
N MET A 43 12.56 4.97 -0.57
CA MET A 43 13.25 5.01 -1.86
C MET A 43 14.73 5.29 -1.67
N GLU A 44 15.52 5.15 -2.74
CA GLU A 44 16.96 5.42 -2.75
C GLU A 44 17.70 4.82 -1.53
N GLN A 45 17.55 3.51 -1.29
CA GLN A 45 18.21 2.82 -0.19
C GLN A 45 18.08 3.53 1.17
N MET A 46 16.84 3.89 1.53
CA MET A 46 16.47 4.56 2.79
C MET A 46 16.87 6.04 2.89
N LEU A 47 17.39 6.64 1.82
CA LEU A 47 17.74 8.07 1.80
C LEU A 47 16.56 8.97 1.40
N LEU A 48 15.51 8.40 0.81
CA LEU A 48 14.35 9.14 0.35
C LEU A 48 13.05 8.52 0.87
N ALA A 49 12.12 9.37 1.29
CA ALA A 49 10.73 8.99 1.58
C ALA A 49 9.80 9.76 0.65
N SER A 50 8.90 9.06 -0.03
CA SER A 50 7.98 9.64 -1.01
C SER A 50 6.53 9.30 -0.67
N TYR A 51 5.69 10.33 -0.53
CA TYR A 51 4.25 10.18 -0.35
C TYR A 51 3.57 9.56 -1.58
N GLU A 52 4.05 9.90 -2.79
CA GLU A 52 3.55 9.32 -4.04
C GLU A 52 3.84 7.82 -4.08
N GLN A 53 5.07 7.43 -3.73
CA GLN A 53 5.46 6.02 -3.68
C GLN A 53 4.71 5.28 -2.57
N CYS A 54 4.38 5.91 -1.45
CA CYS A 54 3.57 5.30 -0.40
C CYS A 54 2.23 4.78 -0.93
N LEU A 55 1.52 5.58 -1.73
CA LEU A 55 0.24 5.17 -2.32
C LEU A 55 0.41 4.17 -3.48
N ILE A 56 1.50 4.27 -4.24
CA ILE A 56 1.84 3.26 -5.26
C ILE A 56 2.17 1.91 -4.60
N ASP A 57 2.89 1.93 -3.48
CA ASP A 57 3.22 0.74 -2.69
C ASP A 57 1.96 0.10 -2.11
N GLU A 58 0.99 0.89 -1.64
CA GLU A 58 -0.33 0.39 -1.19
C GLU A 58 -1.02 -0.44 -2.28
N GLU A 59 -1.04 0.08 -3.50
CA GLU A 59 -1.62 -0.57 -4.66
C GLU A 59 -0.92 -1.90 -4.98
N ILE A 60 0.43 -1.88 -5.01
CA ILE A 60 1.26 -3.07 -5.27
C ILE A 60 1.05 -4.11 -4.18
N ILE A 61 1.11 -3.69 -2.91
CA ILE A 61 0.97 -4.57 -1.75
C ILE A 61 -0.43 -5.18 -1.71
N GLY A 62 -1.48 -4.40 -1.99
CA GLY A 62 -2.85 -4.92 -2.11
C GLY A 62 -2.97 -6.01 -3.17
N ALA A 63 -2.35 -5.82 -4.34
CA ALA A 63 -2.29 -6.85 -5.38
C ALA A 63 -1.51 -8.09 -4.92
N CYS A 64 -0.35 -7.92 -4.28
CA CYS A 64 0.45 -9.02 -3.74
C CYS A 64 -0.30 -9.80 -2.65
N PHE A 65 -1.02 -9.12 -1.74
CA PHE A 65 -1.84 -9.78 -0.72
C PHE A 65 -2.93 -10.62 -1.34
N ARG A 66 -3.58 -10.13 -2.40
CA ARG A 66 -4.54 -10.93 -3.15
C ARG A 66 -3.90 -12.17 -3.75
N ILE A 67 -2.69 -12.08 -4.33
CA ILE A 67 -1.96 -13.24 -4.85
C ILE A 67 -1.66 -14.22 -3.70
N ALA A 68 -1.13 -13.73 -2.59
CA ALA A 68 -0.73 -14.54 -1.43
C ALA A 68 -1.91 -15.26 -0.76
N ARG A 69 -3.13 -14.71 -0.84
CA ARG A 69 -4.36 -15.39 -0.40
C ARG A 69 -4.59 -16.73 -1.11
N GLY A 70 -4.05 -16.89 -2.33
CA GLY A 70 -4.21 -18.09 -3.13
C GLY A 70 -5.61 -18.24 -3.72
N PHE A 71 -6.04 -19.49 -3.87
CA PHE A 71 -7.31 -19.88 -4.46
C PHE A 71 -8.11 -20.73 -3.48
N GLU A 72 -9.40 -20.44 -3.36
CA GLU A 72 -10.34 -21.31 -2.68
C GLU A 72 -10.81 -22.39 -3.66
N VAL A 73 -10.72 -23.66 -3.26
CA VAL A 73 -11.06 -24.80 -4.12
C VAL A 73 -12.23 -25.55 -3.49
N ASN A 74 -13.42 -25.40 -4.08
CA ASN A 74 -14.64 -26.11 -3.74
C ASN A 74 -15.57 -26.19 -4.97
N ASP A 75 -16.69 -26.92 -4.87
CA ASP A 75 -17.60 -27.10 -6.02
C ASP A 75 -18.13 -25.77 -6.59
N PHE A 76 -18.35 -24.79 -5.73
CA PHE A 76 -18.81 -23.46 -6.13
C PHE A 76 -17.72 -22.69 -6.87
N THR A 77 -16.50 -22.60 -6.33
CA THR A 77 -15.36 -21.87 -6.94
C THR A 77 -14.84 -22.53 -8.22
N LEU A 78 -14.99 -23.85 -8.34
CA LEU A 78 -14.69 -24.57 -9.58
C LEU A 78 -15.72 -24.30 -10.68
N SER A 79 -16.99 -24.02 -10.31
CA SER A 79 -18.06 -23.64 -11.25
C SER A 79 -18.22 -24.60 -12.45
N VAL A 80 -17.98 -25.90 -12.25
CA VAL A 80 -17.92 -26.91 -13.32
C VAL A 80 -19.26 -27.01 -14.08
N ASP A 81 -20.39 -26.94 -13.38
CA ASP A 81 -21.71 -27.03 -14.02
C ASP A 81 -22.05 -25.79 -14.84
N LEU A 82 -21.63 -24.60 -14.37
CA LEU A 82 -21.74 -23.37 -15.13
C LEU A 82 -20.90 -23.45 -16.41
N LEU A 83 -19.67 -23.97 -16.32
CA LEU A 83 -18.80 -24.20 -17.47
C LEU A 83 -19.41 -25.20 -18.45
N ARG A 84 -20.01 -26.30 -17.99
CA ARG A 84 -20.70 -27.26 -18.89
C ARG A 84 -21.90 -26.64 -19.59
N LYS A 85 -22.67 -25.80 -18.91
CA LYS A 85 -23.90 -25.18 -19.44
C LYS A 85 -23.60 -24.02 -20.41
N GLU A 86 -22.63 -23.19 -20.06
CA GLU A 86 -22.35 -21.91 -20.72
C GLU A 86 -21.07 -21.93 -21.56
N GLY A 87 -20.13 -22.85 -21.28
CA GLY A 87 -18.95 -23.11 -22.10
C GLY A 87 -19.34 -23.81 -23.40
N GLY A 88 -19.70 -23.02 -24.41
CA GLY A 88 -20.09 -23.46 -25.74
C GLY A 88 -19.63 -22.47 -26.82
N PRO A 89 -20.11 -22.60 -28.07
CA PRO A 89 -19.59 -21.85 -29.22
C PRO A 89 -19.66 -20.31 -29.05
N LEU A 90 -18.88 -19.61 -29.89
CA LEU A 90 -18.69 -18.16 -29.92
C LEU A 90 -19.99 -17.38 -29.66
N GLY A 91 -19.96 -16.49 -28.67
CA GLY A 91 -21.07 -15.59 -28.30
C GLY A 91 -21.64 -15.81 -26.90
N LYS A 92 -21.35 -16.95 -26.25
CA LYS A 92 -21.68 -17.14 -24.82
C LYS A 92 -20.67 -16.43 -23.92
N HIS A 93 -21.16 -15.80 -22.85
CA HIS A 93 -20.33 -15.14 -21.84
C HIS A 93 -20.86 -15.37 -20.42
N PHE A 94 -19.97 -15.24 -19.44
CA PHE A 94 -20.30 -15.45 -18.03
C PHE A 94 -20.77 -14.17 -17.32
N LEU A 95 -20.70 -13.00 -17.98
CA LEU A 95 -20.96 -11.68 -17.35
C LEU A 95 -22.35 -11.55 -16.69
N THR A 96 -23.38 -12.22 -17.22
CA THR A 96 -24.76 -12.16 -16.70
C THR A 96 -25.09 -13.29 -15.72
N LYS A 97 -24.11 -14.12 -15.35
CA LYS A 97 -24.32 -15.29 -14.50
C LYS A 97 -24.24 -14.91 -13.02
N ARG A 98 -25.04 -15.61 -12.20
CA ARG A 98 -25.16 -15.35 -10.76
C ARG A 98 -23.81 -15.54 -10.08
N GLU A 99 -23.13 -16.63 -10.41
CA GLU A 99 -21.81 -17.00 -9.89
C GLU A 99 -20.80 -15.87 -10.16
N THR A 100 -20.75 -15.34 -11.39
CA THR A 100 -19.86 -14.22 -11.73
C THR A 100 -20.15 -12.97 -10.88
N ARG A 101 -21.42 -12.64 -10.64
CA ARG A 101 -21.79 -11.50 -9.78
C ARG A 101 -21.35 -11.72 -8.32
N GLU A 102 -21.47 -12.93 -7.81
CA GLU A 102 -21.07 -13.30 -6.45
C GLU A 102 -19.53 -13.25 -6.29
N PHE A 103 -18.79 -13.88 -7.22
CA PHE A 103 -17.32 -13.88 -7.19
C PHE A 103 -16.70 -12.50 -7.39
N TYR A 104 -17.28 -11.68 -8.29
CA TYR A 104 -16.70 -10.40 -8.67
C TYR A 104 -16.40 -9.49 -7.48
N ARG A 105 -17.23 -9.55 -6.43
CA ARG A 105 -17.09 -8.71 -5.24
C ARG A 105 -16.19 -9.32 -4.16
N GLN A 106 -16.13 -10.64 -4.07
CA GLN A 106 -15.44 -11.35 -2.99
C GLN A 106 -14.00 -11.67 -3.35
N ASP A 107 -13.78 -12.08 -4.60
CA ASP A 107 -12.51 -12.66 -5.00
C ASP A 107 -11.57 -11.64 -5.66
N ARG A 108 -12.05 -10.45 -6.05
CA ARG A 108 -11.25 -9.50 -6.82
C ARG A 108 -10.54 -8.47 -5.93
N TRP A 109 -9.27 -8.23 -6.20
CA TRP A 109 -8.60 -6.98 -5.83
C TRP A 109 -9.00 -5.87 -6.81
N ILE A 110 -9.57 -4.79 -6.29
CA ILE A 110 -9.97 -3.62 -7.08
C ILE A 110 -8.92 -2.53 -6.85
N PRO A 111 -8.20 -2.12 -7.91
CA PRO A 111 -7.23 -1.05 -7.80
C PRO A 111 -7.89 0.28 -7.41
N THR A 112 -7.23 1.07 -6.57
CA THR A 112 -7.68 2.44 -6.25
C THR A 112 -6.88 3.49 -7.01
N LEU A 113 -5.63 3.16 -7.36
CA LEU A 113 -4.69 4.07 -8.03
C LEU A 113 -4.41 3.67 -9.49
N THR A 114 -4.42 2.38 -9.80
CA THR A 114 -4.19 1.86 -11.17
C THR A 114 -5.36 2.23 -12.07
N ASN A 115 -5.11 3.10 -13.04
CA ASN A 115 -6.12 3.44 -14.04
C ASN A 115 -6.30 2.28 -15.04
N ARG A 116 -7.54 1.84 -15.23
CA ARG A 116 -7.95 0.83 -16.22
C ARG A 116 -9.02 1.36 -17.18
N ASP A 117 -9.20 2.67 -17.20
CA ASP A 117 -10.15 3.33 -18.08
C ASP A 117 -9.63 3.32 -19.53
N PRO A 118 -10.54 3.31 -20.53
CA PRO A 118 -10.17 3.54 -21.92
C PRO A 118 -9.49 4.89 -22.11
N TRP A 119 -8.69 5.01 -23.19
CA TRP A 119 -7.92 6.21 -23.52
C TRP A 119 -8.75 7.50 -23.43
N ASP A 120 -9.89 7.55 -24.13
CA ASP A 120 -10.72 8.76 -24.21
C ASP A 120 -11.20 9.24 -22.83
N LYS A 121 -11.49 8.30 -21.93
CA LYS A 121 -11.91 8.62 -20.56
C LYS A 121 -10.74 9.09 -19.70
N TRP A 122 -9.57 8.46 -19.83
CA TRP A 122 -8.35 8.89 -19.14
C TRP A 122 -7.89 10.27 -19.61
N GLU A 123 -7.95 10.53 -20.92
CA GLU A 123 -7.62 11.81 -21.53
C GLU A 123 -8.59 12.90 -21.06
N ALA A 124 -9.90 12.65 -21.10
CA ALA A 124 -10.91 13.57 -20.59
C ALA A 124 -10.78 13.84 -19.08
N ALA A 125 -10.21 12.91 -18.31
CA ALA A 125 -9.91 13.08 -16.88
C ALA A 125 -8.57 13.83 -16.62
N GLY A 126 -7.91 14.33 -17.67
CA GLY A 126 -6.70 15.15 -17.58
C GLY A 126 -5.40 14.39 -17.82
N ALA A 127 -5.45 13.18 -18.38
CA ALA A 127 -4.29 12.41 -18.85
C ALA A 127 -3.18 12.25 -17.78
N LYS A 128 -3.59 12.09 -16.51
CA LYS A 128 -2.64 12.05 -15.38
C LYS A 128 -1.88 10.73 -15.35
N SER A 129 -0.57 10.83 -15.16
CA SER A 129 0.24 9.69 -14.74
C SER A 129 -0.19 9.20 -13.34
N MET A 130 0.10 7.94 -13.05
CA MET A 130 -0.13 7.35 -11.73
C MET A 130 0.54 8.15 -10.61
N ARG A 131 1.77 8.63 -10.85
CA ARG A 131 2.51 9.47 -9.90
C ARG A 131 1.81 10.80 -9.61
N GLN A 132 1.32 11.50 -10.63
CA GLN A 132 0.60 12.77 -10.44
C GLN A 132 -0.69 12.54 -9.64
N TYR A 133 -1.43 11.49 -9.97
CA TYR A 133 -2.66 11.17 -9.25
C TYR A 133 -2.37 10.76 -7.80
N ALA A 134 -1.31 9.99 -7.55
CA ALA A 134 -0.84 9.68 -6.21
C ALA A 134 -0.48 10.94 -5.41
N ASN A 135 0.20 11.92 -6.03
CA ASN A 135 0.52 13.18 -5.36
C ASN A 135 -0.75 13.92 -4.88
N GLU A 136 -1.74 14.02 -5.75
CA GLU A 136 -3.02 14.68 -5.44
C GLU A 136 -3.76 13.96 -4.31
N LEU A 137 -3.82 12.63 -4.38
CA LEU A 137 -4.46 11.82 -3.37
C LEU A 137 -3.75 11.91 -2.02
N ALA A 138 -2.41 11.87 -2.00
CA ALA A 138 -1.63 12.02 -0.77
C ALA A 138 -1.90 13.36 -0.09
N ARG A 139 -1.92 14.45 -0.86
CA ARG A 139 -2.25 15.78 -0.34
C ARG A 139 -3.66 15.83 0.25
N LYS A 140 -4.63 15.21 -0.43
CA LYS A 140 -6.01 15.11 0.06
C LYS A 140 -6.09 14.34 1.38
N ILE A 141 -5.41 13.19 1.48
CA ILE A 141 -5.38 12.37 2.70
C ILE A 141 -4.76 13.15 3.85
N LEU A 142 -3.63 13.83 3.62
CA LEU A 142 -2.97 14.64 4.66
C LEU A 142 -3.86 15.79 5.14
N ALA A 143 -4.50 16.52 4.22
CA ALA A 143 -5.39 17.62 4.58
C ALA A 143 -6.64 17.15 5.36
N GLN A 144 -7.11 15.92 5.10
CA GLN A 144 -8.19 15.32 5.88
C GLN A 144 -7.70 14.88 7.26
N ALA A 145 -6.53 14.24 7.34
CA ALA A 145 -5.95 13.74 8.59
C ALA A 145 -5.69 14.87 9.61
N GLU A 146 -5.33 16.07 9.16
CA GLU A 146 -5.17 17.25 10.03
C GLU A 146 -6.46 17.66 10.76
N GLN A 147 -7.63 17.25 10.26
CA GLN A 147 -8.94 17.57 10.86
C GLN A 147 -9.46 16.45 11.76
N GLU A 148 -8.88 15.25 11.68
CA GLU A 148 -9.30 14.09 12.46
C GLU A 148 -8.73 14.16 13.89
N PRO A 149 -9.52 13.86 14.92
CA PRO A 149 -9.01 13.80 16.29
C PRO A 149 -7.97 12.70 16.40
N LEU A 150 -6.93 12.94 17.21
CA LEU A 150 -5.93 11.92 17.50
C LEU A 150 -6.60 10.66 18.10
N PRO A 151 -6.09 9.45 17.82
CA PRO A 151 -6.63 8.20 18.33
C PRO A 151 -6.27 7.94 19.81
N VAL A 152 -6.18 9.00 20.61
CA VAL A 152 -5.82 8.98 22.04
C VAL A 152 -6.66 10.02 22.79
N THR A 153 -6.87 9.83 24.09
CA THR A 153 -7.58 10.85 24.89
C THR A 153 -6.72 12.10 25.10
N PRO A 154 -7.32 13.26 25.39
CA PRO A 154 -6.57 14.47 25.72
C PRO A 154 -5.57 14.28 26.88
N GLU A 155 -5.94 13.45 27.87
CA GLU A 155 -5.07 13.13 29.01
C GLU A 155 -3.87 12.28 28.58
N GLN A 156 -4.09 11.27 27.75
CA GLN A 156 -3.00 10.46 27.18
C GLN A 156 -2.06 11.31 26.31
N ALA A 157 -2.62 12.21 25.48
CA ALA A 157 -1.83 13.14 24.68
C ALA A 157 -0.95 14.05 25.56
N ALA A 158 -1.53 14.60 26.63
CA ALA A 158 -0.80 15.45 27.58
C ALA A 158 0.30 14.68 28.32
N GLU A 159 0.05 13.43 28.71
CA GLU A 159 1.06 12.57 29.35
C GLU A 159 2.21 12.25 28.40
N ILE A 160 1.92 11.87 27.15
CA ILE A 160 2.94 11.63 26.11
C ILE A 160 3.80 12.89 25.90
N GLU A 161 3.17 14.05 25.77
CA GLU A 161 3.86 15.33 25.60
C GLU A 161 4.77 15.64 26.80
N ALA A 162 4.30 15.43 28.03
CA ALA A 162 5.10 15.63 29.23
C ALA A 162 6.33 14.69 29.27
N ILE A 163 6.17 13.42 28.90
CA ILE A 163 7.28 12.45 28.80
C ILE A 163 8.30 12.91 27.74
N CYS A 164 7.83 13.36 26.57
CA CYS A 164 8.69 13.86 25.51
C CYS A 164 9.50 15.09 25.97
N GLN A 165 8.85 16.07 26.59
CA GLN A 165 9.51 17.29 27.08
C GLN A 165 10.57 16.99 28.14
N GLU A 166 10.26 16.10 29.08
CA GLU A 166 11.21 15.66 30.10
C GLU A 166 12.41 14.93 29.49
N GLY A 167 12.17 14.08 28.50
CA GLY A 167 13.24 13.41 27.73
C GLY A 167 14.17 14.41 27.05
N VAL A 168 13.61 15.43 26.38
CA VAL A 168 14.38 16.50 25.73
C VAL A 168 15.20 17.28 26.76
N ARG A 169 14.62 17.62 27.91
CA ARG A 169 15.31 18.34 28.99
C ARG A 169 16.52 17.55 29.50
N LYS A 170 16.34 16.26 29.81
CA LYS A 170 17.44 15.38 30.25
C LYS A 170 18.53 15.26 29.20
N ALA A 171 18.17 15.13 27.92
CA ALA A 171 19.15 15.06 26.84
C ALA A 171 20.01 16.34 26.76
N LYS A 172 19.38 17.52 26.87
CA LYS A 172 20.09 18.81 26.90
C LYS A 172 21.05 18.93 28.09
N GLU A 173 20.61 18.52 29.28
CA GLU A 173 21.43 18.51 30.50
C GLU A 173 22.69 17.63 30.32
N ILE A 174 22.52 16.42 29.78
CA ILE A 174 23.63 15.48 29.50
C ILE A 174 24.61 16.06 28.48
N ILE A 175 24.11 16.70 27.42
CA ILE A 175 24.94 17.34 26.40
C ILE A 175 25.77 18.46 27.05
N ARG A 176 25.13 19.34 27.84
CA ARG A 176 25.81 20.42 28.56
C ARG A 176 26.94 19.91 29.46
N GLN A 177 26.65 18.91 30.29
CA GLN A 177 27.65 18.33 31.20
C GLN A 177 28.84 17.70 30.45
N ARG A 178 28.59 17.06 29.31
CA ARG A 178 29.65 16.50 28.45
C ARG A 178 30.52 17.60 27.83
N GLU A 179 29.93 18.70 27.39
CA GLU A 179 30.67 19.85 26.86
C GLU A 179 31.50 20.54 27.95
N GLU A 180 30.96 20.68 29.16
CA GLU A 180 31.67 21.24 30.32
C GLU A 180 32.84 20.34 30.75
N SER A 181 32.69 19.01 30.72
CA SER A 181 33.77 18.05 31.06
C SER A 181 34.89 17.94 30.01
N ARG A 182 34.67 18.44 28.79
CA ARG A 182 35.65 18.43 27.69
C ARG A 182 36.50 19.70 27.62
N LYS A 183 36.12 20.74 28.38
CA LYS A 183 36.90 21.98 28.54
C LYS A 183 37.86 21.84 29.71
#